data_AF-A0A4D4KTT1-F1
#
_entry.id   AF-A0A4D4KTT1-F1
#
_cell.length_a   1.000
_cell.length_b   1.000
_cell.length_c   1.000
_cell.angle_alpha   90.00
_cell.angle_beta   90.00
_cell.angle_gamma   90.00
#
_symmetry.space_group_name_H-M   'P 1'
#
loop_
_entity.id
_entity.type
_entity.pdbx_description
1 polymer ?
#
loop_
_entity_poly.entity_id
_entity_poly.type
_entity_poly.pdbx_seq_one_letter_code
_entity_poly.pdbx_strand_id
1 'polypeptide(L)'
;MIGKETAVGRAVRIVFLVLWLAFTVFPLYWIAITSLKAPGDIFSFPLAYWPEHFSLENYSELFNKADFGTYLTNSLIVATVAGVVATAISMLSAYVLARFEFRTKSALLTAALVTQMIPAFIALGPLYLLMTDLKLVDNRLGLILVYIAVCIPFCTVMLRGFFENIPDALEEAAMIDGLSRFAALFRVLLPVMRPGIVAAFIFNFVNCWNELFLSVTLMNSDANKTTPTALNGFISSFNIDWGSMSAAAVFTILPTMVLFAFASRHIVQGLTSGAVKGEADGRDRRSAARLRPCDHRSVRGPAHRRTGGAGRWTVPGAEVTARHDPYGALRLVLAAPGPEGLSTVALRWRHHPGGHRPVLVLGDAWERSYGELQWRSVQPERPCPGTG
;
A
#
# COMPACT_ATOMS: atom_id res chain seq x y z
N MET A 1 9.98 27.51 -9.62
CA MET A 1 11.25 27.54 -10.38
C MET A 1 12.00 26.25 -10.08
N ILE A 2 11.93 25.26 -10.97
CA ILE A 2 12.73 24.03 -10.88
C ILE A 2 14.11 24.39 -11.39
N GLY A 3 15.12 24.38 -10.50
CA GLY A 3 16.48 24.79 -10.83
C GLY A 3 17.01 24.01 -12.04
N LYS A 4 17.60 24.73 -13.00
CA LYS A 4 18.31 24.11 -14.12
C LYS A 4 19.41 23.21 -13.54
N GLU A 5 19.25 21.89 -13.61
CA GLU A 5 20.32 20.97 -13.25
C GLU A 5 21.57 21.36 -14.03
N THR A 6 22.68 21.63 -13.32
CA THR A 6 23.96 21.89 -13.98
C THR A 6 24.41 20.62 -14.70
N ALA A 7 25.08 20.75 -15.84
CA ALA A 7 25.61 19.60 -16.59
C ALA A 7 26.47 18.68 -15.70
N VAL A 8 27.18 19.28 -14.74
CA VAL A 8 27.97 18.58 -13.71
C VAL A 8 27.07 17.76 -12.78
N GLY A 9 25.96 18.32 -12.28
CA GLY A 9 25.02 17.60 -11.43
C GLY A 9 24.40 16.39 -12.13
N ARG A 10 24.07 16.53 -13.42
CA ARG A 10 23.61 15.41 -14.25
C ARG A 10 24.69 14.33 -14.44
N ALA A 11 25.93 14.73 -14.73
CA ALA A 11 27.05 13.81 -14.92
C ALA A 11 27.34 13.00 -13.65
N VAL A 12 27.41 13.65 -12.48
CA VAL A 12 27.61 12.98 -11.18
C VAL A 12 26.49 11.96 -10.91
N ARG A 13 25.23 12.35 -11.16
CA ARG A 13 24.09 11.45 -11.00
C ARG A 13 24.19 10.23 -11.93
N ILE A 14 24.56 10.41 -13.20
CA ILE A 14 24.71 9.31 -14.15
C ILE A 14 25.83 8.37 -13.72
N VAL A 15 27.01 8.90 -13.37
CA VAL A 15 28.15 8.09 -12.92
C VAL A 15 27.78 7.27 -11.68
N PHE A 16 27.14 7.89 -10.69
CA PHE A 16 26.66 7.18 -9.51
C PHE A 16 25.67 6.06 -9.87
N LEU A 17 24.68 6.34 -10.73
CA LEU A 17 23.69 5.34 -11.15
C LEU A 17 24.33 4.18 -11.93
N VAL A 18 25.34 4.45 -12.77
CA VAL A 18 26.07 3.42 -13.52
C VAL A 18 26.90 2.54 -12.57
N LEU A 19 27.61 3.14 -11.61
CA LEU A 19 28.38 2.39 -10.61
C LEU A 19 27.46 1.54 -9.72
N TRP A 20 26.32 2.10 -9.31
CA TRP A 20 25.31 1.38 -8.54
C TRP A 20 24.72 0.20 -9.34
N LEU A 21 24.42 0.41 -10.63
CA LEU A 21 23.96 -0.64 -11.52
C LEU A 21 25.02 -1.74 -11.67
N ALA A 22 26.28 -1.38 -11.90
CA ALA A 22 27.37 -2.36 -12.03
C ALA A 22 27.52 -3.18 -10.74
N PHE A 23 27.51 -2.54 -9.57
CA PHE A 23 27.60 -3.21 -8.27
C PHE A 23 26.43 -4.17 -8.02
N THR A 24 25.20 -3.78 -8.36
CA THR A 24 24.00 -4.60 -8.16
C THR A 24 23.87 -5.76 -9.15
N VAL A 25 24.31 -5.58 -10.40
CA VAL A 25 24.26 -6.63 -11.44
C VAL A 25 25.43 -7.60 -11.32
N PHE A 26 26.55 -7.20 -10.71
CA PHE A 26 27.75 -8.03 -10.64
C PHE A 26 27.54 -9.44 -10.04
N PRO A 27 26.80 -9.65 -8.92
CA PRO A 27 26.53 -10.99 -8.42
C PRO A 27 25.70 -11.85 -9.37
N LEU A 28 24.73 -11.23 -10.08
CA LEU A 28 23.91 -11.92 -11.08
C LEU A 28 24.74 -12.33 -12.29
N TYR A 29 25.63 -11.44 -12.73
CA TYR A 29 26.64 -11.72 -13.76
C TYR A 29 27.53 -12.89 -13.34
N TRP A 30 28.04 -12.89 -12.10
CA TRP A 30 28.93 -13.93 -11.60
C TRP A 30 28.25 -15.30 -11.57
N ILE A 31 27.01 -15.38 -11.12
CA ILE A 31 26.21 -16.61 -11.14
C ILE A 31 26.00 -17.08 -12.58
N ALA A 32 25.60 -16.18 -13.48
CA ALA A 32 25.35 -16.53 -14.89
C ALA A 32 26.62 -17.06 -15.58
N ILE A 33 27.76 -16.38 -15.40
CA ILE A 33 29.02 -16.84 -15.99
C ILE A 33 29.51 -18.14 -15.35
N THR A 34 29.40 -18.28 -14.02
CA THR A 34 29.83 -19.51 -13.33
C THR A 34 29.01 -20.72 -13.78
N SER A 35 27.70 -20.53 -14.04
CA SER A 35 26.85 -21.60 -14.58
C SER A 35 27.25 -22.08 -15.99
N LEU A 36 28.00 -21.27 -16.74
CA LEU A 36 28.46 -21.55 -18.10
C LEU A 36 29.92 -22.04 -18.17
N LYS A 37 30.62 -22.15 -17.04
CA LYS A 37 31.98 -22.70 -16.99
C LYS A 37 31.97 -24.22 -16.95
N ALA A 38 32.97 -24.87 -17.52
CA ALA A 38 33.19 -26.29 -17.25
C ALA A 38 33.52 -26.48 -15.75
N PRO A 39 33.11 -27.59 -15.10
CA PRO A 39 33.31 -27.79 -13.66
C PRO A 39 34.77 -27.61 -13.18
N GLY A 40 35.75 -27.99 -14.01
CA GLY A 40 37.18 -27.83 -13.72
C GLY A 40 37.68 -26.37 -13.77
N ASP A 41 37.00 -25.50 -14.51
CA ASP A 41 37.42 -24.10 -14.74
C ASP A 41 36.88 -23.13 -13.68
N ILE A 42 35.96 -23.58 -12.82
CA ILE A 42 35.35 -22.73 -11.79
C ILE A 42 36.39 -22.26 -10.76
N PHE A 43 37.35 -23.12 -10.43
CA PHE A 43 38.41 -22.87 -9.47
C PHE A 43 39.78 -22.64 -10.11
N SER A 44 39.82 -22.25 -11.39
CA SER A 44 41.07 -21.99 -12.11
C SER A 44 41.88 -20.87 -11.46
N PHE A 45 43.21 -20.97 -11.54
CA PHE A 45 44.13 -19.88 -11.18
C PHE A 45 44.98 -19.50 -12.42
N PRO A 46 44.90 -18.25 -12.93
CA PRO A 46 44.12 -17.12 -12.42
C PRO A 46 42.60 -17.31 -12.54
N LEU A 47 41.85 -16.57 -11.73
CA LEU A 47 40.38 -16.58 -11.78
C LEU A 47 39.90 -16.07 -13.14
N ALA A 48 39.22 -16.93 -13.90
CA ALA A 48 38.61 -16.55 -15.16
C ALA A 48 37.36 -15.68 -14.91
N TYR A 49 37.44 -14.37 -15.11
CA TYR A 49 36.27 -13.48 -15.04
C TYR A 49 35.32 -13.67 -16.22
N TRP A 50 35.85 -14.17 -17.34
CA TRP A 50 35.14 -14.53 -18.55
C TRP A 50 35.57 -15.95 -18.96
N PRO A 51 34.63 -16.86 -19.30
CA PRO A 51 34.98 -18.23 -19.64
C PRO A 51 35.66 -18.26 -21.02
N GLU A 52 36.81 -18.92 -21.11
CA GLU A 52 37.45 -19.20 -22.41
C GLU A 52 36.65 -20.22 -23.22
N HIS A 53 36.03 -21.17 -22.52
CA HIS A 53 35.15 -22.18 -23.07
C HIS A 53 33.79 -22.14 -22.40
N PHE A 54 32.74 -21.92 -23.19
CA PHE A 54 31.36 -22.02 -22.73
C PHE A 54 30.95 -23.49 -22.71
N SER A 55 30.46 -23.95 -21.55
CA SER A 55 29.93 -25.30 -21.35
C SER A 55 28.51 -25.24 -20.84
N LEU A 56 27.66 -26.14 -21.33
CA LEU A 56 26.32 -26.38 -20.81
C LEU A 56 26.25 -27.63 -19.93
N GLU A 57 27.41 -28.17 -19.54
CA GLU A 57 27.52 -29.39 -18.74
C GLU A 57 26.78 -29.25 -17.41
N ASN A 58 26.98 -28.15 -16.68
CA ASN A 58 26.26 -27.89 -15.42
C ASN A 58 24.74 -27.94 -15.58
N TYR A 59 24.21 -27.45 -16.71
CA TYR A 59 22.77 -27.53 -17.00
C TYR A 59 22.33 -28.95 -17.31
N SER A 60 23.13 -29.69 -18.07
CA SER A 60 22.84 -31.09 -18.38
C SER A 60 22.88 -31.96 -17.11
N GLU A 61 23.82 -31.73 -16.20
CA GLU A 61 23.91 -32.43 -14.92
C GLU A 61 22.72 -32.07 -14.02
N LEU A 62 22.37 -30.78 -13.97
CA LEU A 62 21.24 -30.29 -13.19
C LEU A 62 19.91 -30.96 -13.58
N PHE A 63 19.61 -31.08 -14.87
CA PHE A 63 18.34 -31.68 -15.31
C PHE A 63 18.37 -33.20 -15.42
N ASN A 64 19.50 -33.82 -15.78
CA ASN A 64 19.57 -35.26 -15.99
C ASN A 64 19.98 -36.05 -14.75
N LYS A 65 20.77 -35.46 -13.84
CA LYS A 65 21.28 -36.15 -12.63
C LYS A 65 20.55 -35.72 -11.36
N ALA A 66 20.10 -34.47 -11.29
CA ALA A 66 19.50 -33.90 -10.08
C ALA A 66 17.98 -33.71 -10.15
N ASP A 67 17.31 -34.10 -11.25
CA ASP A 67 15.85 -33.96 -11.45
C ASP A 67 15.30 -32.55 -11.14
N PHE A 68 16.09 -31.51 -11.40
CA PHE A 68 15.77 -30.14 -10.99
C PHE A 68 14.46 -29.60 -11.57
N GLY A 69 14.04 -30.12 -12.73
CA GLY A 69 12.74 -29.79 -13.33
C GLY A 69 11.57 -30.12 -12.41
N THR A 70 11.66 -31.22 -11.65
CA THR A 70 10.67 -31.61 -10.64
C THR A 70 10.64 -30.63 -9.49
N TYR A 71 11.81 -30.21 -8.99
CA TYR A 71 11.89 -29.27 -7.86
C TYR A 71 11.37 -27.88 -8.24
N LEU A 72 11.70 -27.42 -9.44
CA LEU A 72 11.18 -26.17 -10.00
C LEU A 72 9.66 -26.20 -10.11
N THR A 73 9.10 -27.31 -10.63
CA THR A 73 7.66 -27.50 -10.77
C THR A 73 6.97 -27.56 -9.41
N ASN A 74 7.53 -28.31 -8.44
CA ASN A 74 7.03 -28.37 -7.07
C ASN A 74 7.00 -26.99 -6.42
N SER A 75 8.09 -26.23 -6.52
CA SER A 75 8.19 -24.88 -5.98
C SER A 75 7.16 -23.94 -6.62
N LEU A 76 6.99 -24.01 -7.94
CA LEU A 76 6.02 -23.17 -8.67
C LEU A 76 4.58 -23.48 -8.23
N ILE A 77 4.24 -24.77 -8.10
CA ILE A 77 2.92 -25.20 -7.63
C ILE A 77 2.69 -24.73 -6.20
N VAL A 78 3.61 -25.03 -5.28
CA VAL A 78 3.48 -24.68 -3.86
C VAL A 78 3.36 -23.18 -3.67
N ALA A 79 4.27 -22.38 -4.26
CA ALA A 79 4.26 -20.92 -4.11
C ALA A 79 3.04 -20.27 -4.76
N THR A 80 2.60 -20.76 -5.92
CA THR A 80 1.41 -20.22 -6.60
C THR A 80 0.14 -20.55 -5.82
N VAL A 81 -0.06 -21.80 -5.43
CA VAL A 81 -1.26 -22.23 -4.70
C VAL A 81 -1.33 -21.54 -3.34
N ALA A 82 -0.24 -21.58 -2.56
CA ALA A 82 -0.20 -20.92 -1.27
C ALA A 82 -0.40 -19.39 -1.41
N GLY A 83 0.25 -18.77 -2.39
CA GLY A 83 0.13 -17.35 -2.68
C GLY A 83 -1.30 -16.93 -3.00
N VAL A 84 -1.96 -17.61 -3.95
CA VAL A 84 -3.34 -17.33 -4.36
C VAL A 84 -4.31 -17.52 -3.19
N VAL A 85 -4.21 -18.65 -2.48
CA VAL A 85 -5.14 -18.97 -1.39
C VAL A 85 -4.95 -18.00 -0.23
N ALA A 86 -3.69 -17.70 0.16
CA ALA A 86 -3.40 -16.71 1.19
C ALA A 86 -3.94 -15.32 0.82
N THR A 87 -3.72 -14.88 -0.41
CA THR A 87 -4.26 -13.59 -0.89
C THR A 87 -5.79 -13.57 -0.87
N ALA A 88 -6.45 -14.64 -1.29
CA ALA A 88 -7.91 -14.73 -1.26
C ALA A 88 -8.48 -14.64 0.17
N ILE A 89 -7.88 -15.38 1.12
CA ILE A 89 -8.27 -15.35 2.54
C ILE A 89 -8.01 -13.96 3.12
N SER A 90 -6.80 -13.42 2.92
CA SER A 90 -6.41 -12.10 3.40
C SER A 90 -7.26 -10.98 2.83
N MET A 91 -7.72 -11.09 1.58
CA MET A 91 -8.61 -10.12 0.95
C MET A 91 -9.96 -10.03 1.66
N LEU A 92 -10.56 -11.18 2.02
CA LEU A 92 -11.80 -11.22 2.78
C LEU A 92 -11.61 -10.65 4.21
N SER A 93 -10.54 -11.06 4.88
CA SER A 93 -10.19 -10.56 6.21
C SER A 93 -9.92 -9.05 6.21
N ALA A 94 -9.18 -8.56 5.20
CA ALA A 94 -8.85 -7.16 5.04
C ALA A 94 -10.08 -6.30 4.76
N TYR A 95 -11.02 -6.79 3.95
CA TYR A 95 -12.29 -6.10 3.71
C TYR A 95 -13.07 -5.90 5.01
N VAL A 96 -13.19 -6.95 5.83
CA VAL A 96 -13.88 -6.85 7.12
C VAL A 96 -13.17 -5.85 8.05
N LEU A 97 -11.84 -5.93 8.12
CA LEU A 97 -11.03 -5.03 8.96
C LEU A 97 -11.00 -3.59 8.44
N ALA A 98 -11.25 -3.34 7.16
CA ALA A 98 -11.31 -1.99 6.61
C ALA A 98 -12.70 -1.36 6.79
N ARG A 99 -13.77 -2.10 6.50
CA ARG A 99 -15.14 -1.54 6.43
C ARG A 99 -15.94 -1.63 7.72
N PHE A 100 -15.60 -2.54 8.62
CA PHE A 100 -16.39 -2.74 9.84
C PHE A 100 -15.63 -2.22 11.06
N GLU A 101 -16.40 -1.61 11.97
CA GLU A 101 -15.94 -1.21 13.30
C GLU A 101 -16.43 -2.23 14.32
N PHE A 102 -15.50 -2.79 15.07
CA PHE A 102 -15.80 -3.71 16.17
C PHE A 102 -14.69 -3.67 17.22
N ARG A 103 -15.04 -3.99 18.47
CA ARG A 103 -14.21 -3.74 19.65
C ARG A 103 -12.80 -4.37 19.59
N THR A 104 -12.65 -5.51 18.93
CA THR A 104 -11.39 -6.28 18.87
C THR A 104 -10.52 -6.00 17.63
N LYS A 105 -10.93 -5.07 16.74
CA LYS A 105 -10.23 -4.75 15.48
C LYS A 105 -8.75 -4.42 15.69
N SER A 106 -8.46 -3.52 16.62
CA SER A 106 -7.08 -3.10 16.93
C SER A 106 -6.23 -4.26 17.50
N ALA A 107 -6.83 -5.11 18.35
CA ALA A 107 -6.16 -6.27 18.91
C ALA A 107 -5.81 -7.30 17.83
N LEU A 108 -6.71 -7.57 16.87
CA LEU A 108 -6.44 -8.48 15.75
C LEU A 108 -5.31 -7.96 14.85
N LEU A 109 -5.31 -6.66 14.52
CA LEU A 109 -4.24 -6.06 13.73
C LEU A 109 -2.89 -6.12 14.45
N THR A 110 -2.88 -5.85 15.76
CA THR A 110 -1.68 -5.93 16.58
C THR A 110 -1.16 -7.36 16.66
N ALA A 111 -2.04 -8.34 16.88
CA ALA A 111 -1.67 -9.76 16.91
C ALA A 111 -1.11 -10.22 15.56
N ALA A 112 -1.69 -9.78 14.44
CA ALA A 112 -1.18 -10.08 13.11
C ALA A 112 0.23 -9.53 12.88
N LEU A 113 0.57 -8.36 13.43
CA LEU A 113 1.91 -7.80 13.35
C LEU A 113 2.90 -8.47 14.31
N VAL A 114 2.49 -8.74 15.55
CA VAL A 114 3.34 -9.38 16.57
C VAL A 114 3.75 -10.78 16.15
N THR A 115 2.84 -11.55 15.55
CA THR A 115 3.16 -12.90 15.03
C THR A 115 4.24 -12.87 13.93
N GLN A 116 4.36 -11.78 13.17
CA GLN A 116 5.40 -11.60 12.16
C GLN A 116 6.76 -11.18 12.75
N MET A 117 6.77 -10.67 13.98
CA MET A 117 8.03 -10.35 14.68
C MET A 117 8.70 -11.59 15.26
N ILE A 118 7.95 -12.69 15.42
CA ILE A 118 8.48 -13.97 15.85
C ILE A 118 9.13 -14.65 14.63
N PRO A 119 10.43 -14.94 14.67
CA PRO A 119 11.08 -15.65 13.58
C PRO A 119 10.46 -17.04 13.39
N ALA A 120 10.03 -17.35 12.16
CA ALA A 120 9.39 -18.62 11.83
C ALA A 120 10.26 -19.85 12.19
N PHE A 121 11.59 -19.71 12.18
CA PHE A 121 12.51 -20.80 12.50
C PHE A 121 12.37 -21.31 13.94
N ILE A 122 11.94 -20.46 14.90
CA ILE A 122 11.76 -20.88 16.30
C ILE A 122 10.59 -21.88 16.42
N ALA A 123 9.60 -21.75 15.54
CA ALA A 123 8.42 -22.61 15.54
C ALA A 123 8.63 -23.95 14.81
N LEU A 124 9.81 -24.21 14.21
CA LEU A 124 10.03 -25.40 13.37
C LEU A 124 9.84 -26.72 14.12
N GLY A 125 10.41 -26.86 15.32
CA GLY A 125 10.30 -28.09 16.10
C GLY A 125 8.85 -28.46 16.43
N PRO A 126 8.08 -27.55 17.07
CA PRO A 126 6.66 -27.78 17.33
C PRO A 126 5.83 -27.99 16.06
N LEU A 127 6.13 -27.25 14.99
CA LEU A 127 5.42 -27.38 13.72
C LEU A 127 5.68 -28.74 13.06
N TYR A 128 6.92 -29.24 13.11
CA TYR A 128 7.27 -30.55 12.57
C TYR A 128 6.54 -31.67 13.30
N LEU A 129 6.47 -31.61 14.63
CA LEU A 129 5.70 -32.56 15.44
C LEU A 129 4.21 -32.52 15.06
N LEU A 130 3.63 -31.32 14.97
CA LEU A 130 2.24 -31.15 14.55
C LEU A 130 1.97 -31.74 13.15
N MET A 131 2.85 -31.47 12.18
CA MET A 131 2.71 -32.01 10.82
C MET A 131 2.89 -33.53 10.78
N THR A 132 3.71 -34.09 11.68
CA THR A 132 3.89 -35.53 11.82
C THR A 132 2.61 -36.18 12.32
N ASP A 133 1.99 -35.61 13.36
CA ASP A 133 0.72 -36.08 13.92
C ASP A 133 -0.41 -36.02 12.88
N LEU A 134 -0.42 -34.97 12.05
CA LEU A 134 -1.36 -34.80 10.94
C LEU A 134 -1.03 -35.67 9.71
N LYS A 135 0.10 -36.37 9.69
CA LYS A 135 0.62 -37.15 8.54
C LYS A 135 0.80 -36.30 7.27
N LEU A 136 1.23 -35.06 7.45
CA LEU A 136 1.46 -34.07 6.40
C LEU A 136 2.96 -33.74 6.20
N VAL A 137 3.86 -34.42 6.89
CA VAL A 137 5.30 -34.41 6.58
C VAL A 137 5.54 -35.09 5.25
N ASP A 138 6.52 -34.58 4.50
CA ASP A 138 6.86 -35.02 3.15
C ASP A 138 5.68 -34.95 2.16
N ASN A 139 4.77 -34.00 2.39
CA ASN A 139 3.59 -33.78 1.56
C ASN A 139 3.45 -32.30 1.19
N ARG A 140 3.43 -32.00 -0.11
CA ARG A 140 3.28 -30.64 -0.65
C ARG A 140 2.05 -29.90 -0.08
N LEU A 141 0.97 -30.61 0.22
CA LEU A 141 -0.22 -30.02 0.85
C LEU A 141 0.07 -29.50 2.26
N GLY A 142 0.87 -30.23 3.05
CA GLY A 142 1.34 -29.79 4.36
C GLY A 142 2.11 -28.47 4.27
N LEU A 143 3.06 -28.40 3.34
CA LEU A 143 3.85 -27.18 3.11
C LEU A 143 2.98 -26.00 2.66
N ILE A 144 2.03 -26.23 1.74
CA ILE A 144 1.08 -25.21 1.27
C ILE A 144 0.26 -24.64 2.44
N LEU A 145 -0.27 -25.48 3.32
CA LEU A 145 -1.06 -25.04 4.47
C LEU A 145 -0.25 -24.17 5.43
N VAL A 146 0.99 -24.57 5.71
CA VAL A 146 1.91 -23.81 6.54
C VAL A 146 2.21 -22.44 5.92
N TYR A 147 2.52 -22.40 4.63
CA TYR A 147 2.79 -21.16 3.91
C TYR A 147 1.59 -20.21 3.89
N ILE A 148 0.37 -20.74 3.69
CA ILE A 148 -0.86 -19.95 3.79
C ILE A 148 -0.96 -19.31 5.17
N ALA A 149 -0.78 -20.07 6.24
CA ALA A 149 -0.88 -19.57 7.62
C ALA A 149 0.15 -18.46 7.92
N VAL A 150 1.39 -18.61 7.43
CA VAL A 150 2.47 -17.63 7.63
C VAL A 150 2.23 -16.35 6.82
N CYS A 151 1.65 -16.45 5.62
CA CYS A 151 1.43 -15.29 4.75
C CYS A 151 0.22 -14.44 5.15
N ILE A 152 -0.84 -15.05 5.71
CA ILE A 152 -2.11 -14.37 6.02
C ILE A 152 -1.94 -13.09 6.86
N PRO A 153 -1.16 -13.05 7.96
CA PRO A 153 -1.12 -11.89 8.84
C PRO A 153 -0.63 -10.62 8.13
N PHE A 154 0.53 -10.69 7.48
CA PHE A 154 1.08 -9.55 6.75
C PHE A 154 0.23 -9.19 5.53
N CYS A 155 -0.20 -10.19 4.75
CA CYS A 155 -1.02 -9.97 3.57
C CYS A 155 -2.36 -9.28 3.91
N THR A 156 -2.96 -9.61 5.06
CA THR A 156 -4.18 -8.98 5.55
C THR A 156 -3.96 -7.51 5.91
N VAL A 157 -2.88 -7.19 6.63
CA VAL A 157 -2.55 -5.79 6.97
C VAL A 157 -2.25 -4.98 5.72
N MET A 158 -1.50 -5.55 4.77
CA MET A 158 -1.19 -4.93 3.48
C MET A 158 -2.47 -4.63 2.69
N LEU A 159 -3.34 -5.62 2.48
CA LEU A 159 -4.59 -5.46 1.72
C LEU A 159 -5.57 -4.51 2.41
N ARG A 160 -5.59 -4.47 3.76
CA ARG A 160 -6.39 -3.49 4.50
C ARG A 160 -6.00 -2.07 4.13
N GLY A 161 -4.70 -1.78 4.06
CA GLY A 161 -4.21 -0.47 3.64
C GLY A 161 -4.68 -0.09 2.23
N PHE A 162 -4.83 -1.06 1.31
CA PHE A 162 -5.42 -0.80 0.00
C PHE A 162 -6.93 -0.53 0.07
N PHE A 163 -7.69 -1.29 0.85
CA PHE A 163 -9.14 -1.07 1.04
C PHE A 163 -9.43 0.32 1.63
N GLU A 164 -8.62 0.78 2.60
CA GLU A 164 -8.80 2.08 3.27
C GLU A 164 -8.62 3.29 2.32
N ASN A 165 -7.89 3.11 1.21
CA ASN A 165 -7.73 4.14 0.20
C ASN A 165 -8.94 4.26 -0.74
N ILE A 166 -9.89 3.32 -0.70
CA ILE A 166 -11.08 3.35 -1.55
C ILE A 166 -12.24 4.00 -0.76
N PRO A 167 -12.84 5.09 -1.27
CA PRO A 167 -13.94 5.77 -0.61
C PRO A 167 -15.13 4.84 -0.34
N ASP A 168 -15.71 4.89 0.85
CA ASP A 168 -16.89 4.09 1.23
C ASP A 168 -18.09 4.36 0.32
N ALA A 169 -18.23 5.60 -0.16
CA ALA A 169 -19.29 6.03 -1.07
C ALA A 169 -19.37 5.19 -2.36
N LEU A 170 -18.26 4.59 -2.81
CA LEU A 170 -18.27 3.71 -4.00
C LEU A 170 -19.04 2.41 -3.73
N GLU A 171 -18.89 1.85 -2.53
CA GLU A 171 -19.62 0.66 -2.11
C GLU A 171 -21.09 0.98 -1.81
N GLU A 172 -21.36 2.13 -1.18
CA GLU A 172 -22.72 2.59 -0.92
C GLU A 172 -23.51 2.85 -2.20
N ALA A 173 -22.90 3.48 -3.22
CA ALA A 173 -23.52 3.68 -4.52
C ALA A 173 -23.90 2.34 -5.19
N ALA A 174 -23.01 1.35 -5.14
CA ALA A 174 -23.27 0.01 -5.67
C ALA A 174 -24.45 -0.68 -4.95
N MET A 175 -24.61 -0.46 -3.65
CA MET A 175 -25.74 -0.98 -2.89
C MET A 175 -27.05 -0.24 -3.19
N ILE A 176 -27.00 1.07 -3.45
CA ILE A 176 -28.15 1.85 -3.92
C ILE A 176 -28.64 1.34 -5.29
N ASP A 177 -27.71 0.91 -6.15
CA ASP A 177 -28.01 0.26 -7.43
C ASP A 177 -28.55 -1.18 -7.27
N GLY A 178 -28.82 -1.64 -6.05
CA GLY A 178 -29.46 -2.92 -5.75
C GLY A 178 -28.49 -4.10 -5.58
N LEU A 179 -27.17 -3.87 -5.57
CA LEU A 179 -26.22 -4.94 -5.26
C LEU A 179 -26.22 -5.24 -3.75
N SER A 180 -26.16 -6.52 -3.40
CA SER A 180 -25.82 -6.91 -2.02
C SER A 180 -24.38 -6.49 -1.72
N ARG A 181 -24.05 -6.31 -0.44
CA ARG A 181 -22.69 -5.94 -0.01
C ARG A 181 -21.60 -6.91 -0.51
N PHE A 182 -21.90 -8.21 -0.48
CA PHE A 182 -21.02 -9.23 -1.05
C PHE A 182 -20.89 -9.09 -2.57
N ALA A 183 -21.98 -8.81 -3.28
CA ALA A 183 -21.91 -8.55 -4.71
C ALA A 183 -21.13 -7.26 -5.04
N ALA A 184 -21.27 -6.20 -4.23
CA ALA A 184 -20.51 -4.96 -4.35
C ALA A 184 -19.01 -5.20 -4.14
N LEU A 185 -18.62 -6.05 -3.19
CA LEU A 185 -17.23 -6.47 -3.00
C LEU A 185 -16.66 -7.04 -4.31
N PHE A 186 -17.24 -8.12 -4.84
CA PHE A 186 -16.67 -8.82 -6.00
C PHE A 186 -16.81 -8.05 -7.32
N ARG A 187 -17.91 -7.31 -7.52
CA ARG A 187 -18.20 -6.63 -8.79
C ARG A 187 -17.65 -5.21 -8.89
N VAL A 188 -17.44 -4.53 -7.76
CA VAL A 188 -17.04 -3.11 -7.75
C VAL A 188 -15.70 -2.92 -7.05
N LEU A 189 -15.55 -3.39 -5.82
CA LEU A 189 -14.33 -3.16 -5.03
C LEU A 189 -13.13 -3.95 -5.56
N LEU A 190 -13.28 -5.24 -5.85
CA LEU A 190 -12.16 -6.08 -6.31
C LEU A 190 -11.54 -5.60 -7.64
N PRO A 191 -12.33 -5.20 -8.67
CA PRO A 191 -11.76 -4.60 -9.88
C PRO A 191 -10.94 -3.33 -9.62
N VAL A 192 -11.38 -2.49 -8.70
CA VAL A 192 -10.64 -1.27 -8.31
C VAL A 192 -9.38 -1.62 -7.53
N MET A 193 -9.42 -2.71 -6.75
CA MET A 193 -8.29 -3.21 -5.96
C MET A 193 -7.28 -4.09 -6.71
N ARG A 194 -7.50 -4.37 -7.99
CA ARG A 194 -6.60 -5.19 -8.81
C ARG A 194 -5.11 -4.91 -8.59
N PRO A 195 -4.59 -3.66 -8.61
CA PRO A 195 -3.17 -3.41 -8.37
C PRO A 195 -2.72 -3.85 -6.96
N GLY A 196 -3.55 -3.67 -5.94
CA GLY A 196 -3.26 -4.12 -4.57
C GLY A 196 -3.30 -5.64 -4.41
N ILE A 197 -4.27 -6.31 -5.04
CA ILE A 197 -4.38 -7.77 -5.04
C ILE A 197 -3.17 -8.41 -5.75
N VAL A 198 -2.77 -7.87 -6.91
CA VAL A 198 -1.58 -8.33 -7.63
C VAL A 198 -0.32 -8.12 -6.79
N ALA A 199 -0.16 -6.96 -6.15
CA ALA A 199 0.98 -6.70 -5.26
C ALA A 199 1.02 -7.69 -4.08
N ALA A 200 -0.12 -7.97 -3.46
CA ALA A 200 -0.23 -8.91 -2.36
C ALA A 200 0.05 -10.36 -2.78
N PHE A 201 -0.42 -10.79 -3.95
CA PHE A 201 -0.10 -12.10 -4.51
C PHE A 201 1.39 -12.24 -4.79
N ILE A 202 2.01 -11.25 -5.44
CA ILE A 202 3.44 -11.28 -5.75
C ILE A 202 4.26 -11.32 -4.48
N PHE A 203 3.89 -10.54 -3.46
CA PHE A 203 4.54 -10.60 -2.15
C PHE A 203 4.46 -12.01 -1.55
N ASN A 204 3.26 -12.62 -1.51
CA ASN A 204 3.10 -13.98 -0.97
C ASN A 204 3.89 -15.01 -1.79
N PHE A 205 3.80 -14.95 -3.12
CA PHE A 205 4.53 -15.85 -4.02
C PHE A 205 6.03 -15.76 -3.76
N VAL A 206 6.61 -14.56 -3.74
CA VAL A 206 8.05 -14.37 -3.54
C VAL A 206 8.49 -14.88 -2.18
N ASN A 207 7.68 -14.69 -1.13
CA ASN A 207 7.98 -15.25 0.18
C ASN A 207 7.97 -16.78 0.16
N CYS A 208 6.92 -17.42 -0.37
CA CYS A 208 6.85 -18.88 -0.46
C CYS A 208 7.96 -19.46 -1.36
N TRP A 209 8.27 -18.79 -2.46
CA TRP A 209 9.29 -19.20 -3.44
C TRP A 209 10.70 -19.21 -2.85
N ASN A 210 10.98 -18.28 -1.94
CA ASN A 210 12.29 -18.11 -1.32
C ASN A 210 12.42 -18.83 0.03
N GLU A 211 11.35 -19.42 0.55
CA GLU A 211 11.36 -19.99 1.88
C GLU A 211 12.12 -21.32 1.88
N LEU A 212 13.21 -21.36 2.66
CA LEU A 212 14.10 -22.52 2.74
C LEU A 212 13.82 -23.40 3.97
N PHE A 213 13.61 -22.79 5.14
CA PHE A 213 13.70 -23.50 6.42
C PHE A 213 12.52 -24.45 6.65
N LEU A 214 11.29 -24.00 6.38
CA LEU A 214 10.11 -24.85 6.47
C LEU A 214 10.15 -25.91 5.38
N SER A 215 10.63 -25.57 4.18
CA SER A 215 10.77 -26.53 3.09
C SER A 215 11.76 -27.65 3.41
N VAL A 216 12.98 -27.33 3.86
CA VAL A 216 13.99 -28.35 4.26
C VAL A 216 13.51 -29.19 5.43
N THR A 217 12.73 -28.61 6.34
CA THR A 217 12.24 -29.33 7.52
C THR A 217 11.10 -30.28 7.19
N LEU A 218 10.24 -29.94 6.22
CA LEU A 218 9.03 -30.71 5.92
C LEU A 218 9.16 -31.62 4.69
N MET A 219 9.96 -31.26 3.67
CA MET A 219 10.11 -32.03 2.42
C MET A 219 11.41 -32.83 2.43
N ASN A 220 11.29 -34.15 2.59
CA ASN A 220 12.44 -35.05 2.78
C ASN A 220 12.77 -35.86 1.52
N SER A 221 11.76 -36.36 0.80
CA SER A 221 11.97 -37.15 -0.41
C SER A 221 12.28 -36.28 -1.62
N ASP A 222 13.14 -36.77 -2.51
CA ASP A 222 13.53 -36.05 -3.73
C ASP A 222 12.29 -35.64 -4.53
N ALA A 223 11.31 -36.54 -4.70
CA ALA A 223 10.08 -36.25 -5.43
C ALA A 223 9.28 -35.02 -4.92
N ASN A 224 9.43 -34.64 -3.64
CA ASN A 224 8.69 -33.54 -3.03
C ASN A 224 9.54 -32.31 -2.71
N LYS A 225 10.86 -32.36 -2.91
CA LYS A 225 11.74 -31.21 -2.67
C LYS A 225 11.31 -30.01 -3.51
N THR A 226 11.44 -28.83 -2.91
CA THR A 226 11.30 -27.53 -3.60
C THR A 226 12.67 -27.02 -4.04
N THR A 227 12.66 -25.97 -4.85
CA THR A 227 13.88 -25.35 -5.37
C THR A 227 14.83 -24.88 -4.27
N PRO A 228 14.43 -24.14 -3.21
CA PRO A 228 15.33 -23.80 -2.12
C PRO A 228 15.99 -25.01 -1.45
N THR A 229 15.22 -26.06 -1.16
CA THR A 229 15.74 -27.30 -0.56
C THR A 229 16.73 -28.00 -1.48
N ALA A 230 16.47 -28.03 -2.78
CA ALA A 230 17.40 -28.58 -3.77
C ALA A 230 18.71 -27.79 -3.86
N LEU A 231 18.63 -26.45 -3.83
CA LEU A 231 19.82 -25.58 -3.81
C LEU A 231 20.69 -25.83 -2.58
N ASN A 232 20.06 -26.06 -1.42
CA ASN A 232 20.79 -26.41 -0.21
C ASN A 232 21.50 -27.77 -0.31
N GLY A 233 20.94 -28.71 -1.09
CA GLY A 233 21.55 -30.01 -1.35
C GLY A 233 22.86 -29.98 -2.14
N PHE A 234 23.18 -28.90 -2.86
CA PHE A 234 24.48 -28.73 -3.54
C PHE A 234 25.63 -28.39 -2.59
N ILE A 235 25.32 -28.11 -1.33
CA ILE A 235 26.29 -27.85 -0.26
C ILE A 235 26.45 -29.15 0.53
N SER A 236 27.59 -29.83 0.34
CA SER A 236 27.95 -31.00 1.14
C SER A 236 29.02 -30.66 2.18
N SER A 237 29.29 -31.58 3.11
CA SER A 237 30.35 -31.41 4.11
C SER A 237 31.76 -31.37 3.52
N PHE A 238 31.96 -31.89 2.30
CA PHE A 238 33.28 -32.04 1.68
C PHE A 238 33.50 -31.14 0.47
N ASN A 239 32.44 -30.76 -0.24
CA ASN A 239 32.51 -29.92 -1.44
C ASN A 239 31.20 -29.15 -1.66
N ILE A 240 31.31 -27.99 -2.33
CA ILE A 240 30.17 -27.23 -2.84
C ILE A 240 30.21 -27.32 -4.36
N ASP A 241 29.13 -27.82 -4.95
CA ASP A 241 28.98 -27.83 -6.42
C ASP A 241 28.51 -26.46 -6.92
N TRP A 242 29.45 -25.53 -7.08
CA TRP A 242 29.18 -24.17 -7.56
C TRP A 242 28.63 -24.13 -8.98
N GLY A 243 28.96 -25.11 -9.82
CA GLY A 243 28.50 -25.18 -11.22
C GLY A 243 27.01 -25.45 -11.26
N SER A 244 26.58 -26.58 -10.69
CA SER A 244 25.17 -26.97 -10.61
C SER A 244 24.36 -25.97 -9.78
N MET A 245 24.90 -25.47 -8.66
CA MET A 245 24.24 -24.47 -7.83
C MET A 245 24.01 -23.14 -8.58
N SER A 246 25.00 -22.68 -9.35
CA SER A 246 24.86 -21.46 -10.17
C SER A 246 23.85 -21.67 -11.29
N ALA A 247 23.89 -22.81 -11.98
CA ALA A 247 22.90 -23.16 -13.01
C ALA A 247 21.48 -23.22 -12.44
N ALA A 248 21.30 -23.83 -11.28
CA ALA A 248 20.03 -23.86 -10.55
C ALA A 248 19.56 -22.46 -10.18
N ALA A 249 20.46 -21.61 -9.65
CA ALA A 249 20.15 -20.24 -9.27
C ALA A 249 19.66 -19.39 -10.45
N VAL A 250 20.23 -19.56 -11.65
CA VAL A 250 19.74 -18.88 -12.87
C VAL A 250 18.26 -19.17 -13.10
N PHE A 251 17.84 -20.44 -13.04
CA PHE A 251 16.44 -20.82 -13.19
C PHE A 251 15.56 -20.35 -12.03
N THR A 252 16.08 -20.35 -10.81
CA THR A 252 15.35 -19.87 -9.62
C THR A 252 15.01 -18.37 -9.70
N ILE A 253 15.83 -17.57 -10.38
CA ILE A 253 15.64 -16.13 -10.54
C ILE A 253 14.56 -15.81 -11.60
N LEU A 254 14.34 -16.69 -12.59
CA LEU A 254 13.42 -16.41 -13.70
C LEU A 254 11.98 -16.13 -13.25
N PRO A 255 11.32 -16.95 -12.40
CA PRO A 255 9.92 -16.70 -12.03
C PRO A 255 9.70 -15.38 -11.30
N THR A 256 10.64 -15.00 -10.41
CA THR A 256 10.56 -13.72 -9.69
C THR A 256 10.79 -12.54 -10.63
N MET A 257 11.70 -12.65 -11.60
CA MET A 257 11.89 -11.65 -12.65
C MET A 257 10.63 -11.47 -13.51
N VAL A 258 9.99 -12.56 -13.94
CA VAL A 258 8.74 -12.50 -14.73
C VAL A 258 7.63 -11.81 -13.94
N LEU A 259 7.46 -12.18 -12.66
CA LEU A 259 6.48 -11.52 -11.79
C LEU A 259 6.79 -10.04 -11.58
N PHE A 260 8.05 -9.67 -11.38
CA PHE A 260 8.44 -8.27 -11.26
C PHE A 260 8.16 -7.48 -12.54
N ALA A 261 8.45 -8.05 -13.72
CA ALA A 261 8.13 -7.44 -15.00
C ALA A 261 6.62 -7.20 -15.14
N PHE A 262 5.78 -8.14 -14.69
CA PHE A 262 4.32 -7.98 -14.65
C PHE A 262 3.88 -6.93 -13.61
N ALA A 263 4.47 -6.93 -12.42
CA ALA A 263 4.17 -6.00 -11.32
C ALA A 263 4.44 -4.55 -11.72
N SER A 264 5.59 -4.31 -12.35
CA SER A 264 6.07 -2.97 -12.72
C SER A 264 5.06 -2.22 -13.59
N ARG A 265 4.35 -2.91 -14.49
CA ARG A 265 3.28 -2.32 -15.31
C ARG A 265 2.10 -1.84 -14.49
N HIS A 266 1.71 -2.58 -13.44
CA HIS A 266 0.56 -2.26 -12.59
C HIS A 266 0.88 -1.14 -11.58
N ILE A 267 2.11 -1.13 -11.03
CA ILE A 267 2.59 -0.10 -10.11
C ILE A 267 2.66 1.27 -10.81
N VAL A 268 3.14 1.32 -12.06
CA VAL A 268 3.26 2.56 -12.83
C VAL A 268 1.89 3.18 -13.15
N GLN A 269 0.86 2.36 -13.42
CA GLN A 269 -0.49 2.84 -13.68
C GLN A 269 -1.19 3.38 -12.41
N GLY A 270 -0.92 2.78 -11.25
CA GLY A 270 -1.46 3.23 -9.96
C GLY A 270 -0.89 4.57 -9.47
N LEU A 271 0.41 4.80 -9.68
CA LEU A 271 1.08 6.06 -9.31
C LEU A 271 0.70 7.23 -10.22
N THR A 272 0.44 6.97 -11.50
CA THR A 272 0.14 8.02 -12.49
C THR A 272 -1.30 8.51 -12.43
N SER A 273 -2.26 7.67 -12.05
CA SER A 273 -3.69 8.03 -11.99
C SER A 273 -4.07 8.89 -10.77
N GLY A 274 -3.34 8.79 -9.65
CA GLY A 274 -3.52 9.65 -8.48
C GLY A 274 -2.91 11.04 -8.61
N ALA A 275 -1.80 11.18 -9.36
CA ALA A 275 -1.08 12.43 -9.51
C ALA A 275 -1.83 13.48 -10.36
N VAL A 276 -2.59 13.05 -11.38
CA VAL A 276 -3.28 13.98 -12.29
C VAL A 276 -4.57 14.57 -11.72
N LYS A 277 -5.15 14.00 -10.66
CA LYS A 277 -6.43 14.49 -10.11
C LYS A 277 -6.28 15.66 -9.13
N GLY A 278 -5.11 15.82 -8.50
CA GLY A 278 -4.82 16.96 -7.65
C GLY A 278 -4.69 18.29 -8.42
N GLU A 279 -4.32 18.23 -9.70
CA GLU A 279 -4.04 19.43 -10.50
C GLU A 279 -5.25 19.95 -11.29
N ALA A 280 -6.23 19.07 -11.56
CA ALA A 280 -7.50 19.45 -12.17
C ALA A 280 -8.44 20.19 -11.19
N ASP A 281 -8.46 19.79 -9.91
CA ASP A 281 -9.29 20.44 -8.88
C ASP A 281 -8.80 21.87 -8.52
N GLY A 282 -7.50 22.13 -8.69
CA GLY A 282 -6.93 23.47 -8.53
C GLY A 282 -7.24 24.44 -9.67
N ARG A 283 -7.52 23.92 -10.87
CA ARG A 283 -7.77 24.74 -12.07
C ARG A 283 -9.23 25.20 -12.15
N ASP A 284 -10.18 24.43 -11.62
CA ASP A 284 -11.61 24.78 -11.64
C ASP A 284 -11.99 25.84 -10.59
N ARG A 285 -11.27 25.90 -9.46
CA ARG A 285 -11.45 26.96 -8.46
C ARG A 285 -11.09 28.37 -8.95
N ARG A 286 -10.21 28.49 -9.95
CA ARG A 286 -9.85 29.79 -10.56
C ARG A 286 -10.89 30.29 -11.57
N SER A 287 -11.73 29.40 -12.10
CA SER A 287 -12.79 29.73 -13.06
C SER A 287 -14.06 30.27 -12.39
N ALA A 288 -14.35 29.83 -11.15
CA ALA A 288 -15.51 30.29 -10.38
C ALA A 288 -15.38 31.74 -9.83
N ALA A 289 -14.18 32.35 -9.89
CA ALA A 289 -13.93 33.71 -9.41
C ALA A 289 -14.23 34.82 -10.44
N ARG A 290 -14.82 34.49 -11.61
CA ARG A 290 -15.17 35.47 -12.67
C ARG A 290 -16.68 35.55 -12.97
N LEU A 291 -17.53 35.42 -11.96
CA LEU A 291 -18.93 35.81 -12.12
C LEU A 291 -19.08 37.30 -11.78
N ARG A 292 -19.41 38.10 -12.80
CA ARG A 292 -19.71 39.53 -12.69
C ARG A 292 -20.93 39.76 -11.78
N PRO A 293 -21.01 40.89 -11.05
CA PRO A 293 -22.24 41.24 -10.33
C PRO A 293 -23.34 41.50 -11.36
N CYS A 294 -24.44 40.77 -11.27
CA CYS A 294 -25.65 41.09 -12.04
C CYS A 294 -26.34 42.30 -11.42
N ASP A 295 -26.67 43.24 -12.30
CA ASP A 295 -27.28 44.52 -12.03
C ASP A 295 -28.70 44.37 -11.45
N HIS A 296 -29.04 45.21 -10.48
CA HIS A 296 -30.34 45.22 -9.83
C HIS A 296 -31.42 45.74 -10.79
N ARG A 297 -32.39 44.89 -11.17
CA ARG A 297 -33.73 45.35 -11.57
C ARG A 297 -34.78 44.82 -10.61
N SER A 298 -35.47 45.78 -10.00
CA SER A 298 -36.55 45.62 -9.03
C SER A 298 -37.80 45.01 -9.66
N VAL A 299 -38.13 43.78 -9.26
CA VAL A 299 -39.48 43.24 -9.42
C VAL A 299 -40.18 43.37 -8.07
N ARG A 300 -41.14 44.29 -7.98
CA ARG A 300 -42.05 44.41 -6.83
C ARG A 300 -43.10 43.30 -6.93
N GLY A 301 -43.11 42.39 -5.95
CA GLY A 301 -44.20 41.46 -5.66
C GLY A 301 -44.64 41.62 -4.20
N PRO A 302 -45.93 41.40 -3.87
CA PRO A 302 -46.49 41.81 -2.60
C PRO A 302 -45.98 40.96 -1.42
N ALA A 303 -45.85 41.64 -0.29
CA ALA A 303 -45.28 41.15 0.94
C ALA A 303 -46.09 40.02 1.58
N HIS A 304 -45.43 38.92 1.91
CA HIS A 304 -45.81 38.07 3.03
C HIS A 304 -44.72 38.14 4.10
N ARG A 305 -45.09 38.71 5.25
CA ARG A 305 -44.31 38.69 6.49
C ARG A 305 -44.11 37.24 6.95
N ARG A 306 -42.86 36.82 7.07
CA ARG A 306 -42.42 35.94 8.16
C ARG A 306 -41.08 36.46 8.69
N THR A 307 -41.15 36.94 9.92
CA THR A 307 -40.06 37.39 10.77
C THR A 307 -39.09 36.25 11.06
N GLY A 308 -37.81 36.46 10.75
CA GLY A 308 -36.70 35.60 11.15
C GLY A 308 -35.41 36.38 10.94
N GLY A 309 -35.00 37.16 11.94
CA GLY A 309 -33.83 38.04 11.86
C GLY A 309 -32.54 37.24 11.71
N ALA A 310 -31.91 37.32 10.54
CA ALA A 310 -30.52 36.95 10.36
C ALA A 310 -29.66 38.15 10.78
N GLY A 311 -29.08 38.09 11.97
CA GLY A 311 -28.15 39.11 12.47
C GLY A 311 -26.88 39.18 11.62
N ARG A 312 -26.49 40.39 11.22
CA ARG A 312 -25.21 40.68 10.57
C ARG A 312 -24.18 40.87 11.67
N TRP A 313 -23.21 39.96 11.79
CA TRP A 313 -22.13 40.06 12.78
C TRP A 313 -20.90 40.67 12.11
N THR A 314 -20.54 41.89 12.48
CA THR A 314 -19.35 42.58 11.97
C THR A 314 -18.24 42.53 13.02
N VAL A 315 -17.10 41.94 12.66
CA VAL A 315 -15.85 42.08 13.42
C VAL A 315 -15.06 43.22 12.77
N PRO A 316 -14.44 44.15 13.52
CA PRO A 316 -13.68 45.24 12.91
C PRO A 316 -12.59 44.68 11.98
N GLY A 317 -12.70 44.96 10.67
CA GLY A 317 -11.75 44.49 9.66
C GLY A 317 -11.99 43.09 9.08
N ALA A 318 -13.05 42.37 9.45
CA ALA A 318 -13.39 41.07 8.86
C ALA A 318 -14.89 40.92 8.54
N GLU A 319 -15.20 40.42 7.34
CA GLU A 319 -16.58 40.18 6.90
C GLU A 319 -16.95 38.69 7.10
N VAL A 320 -18.05 38.44 7.82
CA VAL A 320 -18.56 37.07 8.06
C VAL A 320 -19.71 36.83 7.09
N THR A 321 -19.56 35.86 6.21
CA THR A 321 -20.65 35.42 5.32
C THR A 321 -21.10 34.02 5.69
N ALA A 322 -22.42 33.85 5.82
CA ALA A 322 -23.05 32.55 6.02
C ALA A 322 -23.43 31.98 4.66
N ARG A 323 -22.94 30.78 4.33
CA ARG A 323 -23.40 30.02 3.15
C ARG A 323 -23.96 28.68 3.59
N HIS A 324 -25.08 28.29 2.98
CA HIS A 324 -25.54 26.92 3.03
C HIS A 324 -24.78 26.07 2.00
N ASP A 325 -24.30 24.91 2.44
CA ASP A 325 -23.76 23.85 1.57
C ASP A 325 -24.93 23.17 0.82
N PRO A 326 -24.74 22.59 -0.40
CA PRO A 326 -25.75 21.78 -1.10
C PRO A 326 -26.44 20.68 -0.26
N TYR A 327 -25.89 20.29 0.89
CA TYR A 327 -26.52 19.36 1.85
C TYR A 327 -27.23 20.05 3.04
N GLY A 328 -27.44 21.37 3.02
CA GLY A 328 -28.23 22.12 4.00
C GLY A 328 -27.48 22.60 5.25
N ALA A 329 -26.22 22.21 5.46
CA ALA A 329 -25.42 22.66 6.61
C ALA A 329 -24.99 24.14 6.47
N LEU A 330 -25.20 24.93 7.51
CA LEU A 330 -24.78 26.34 7.58
C LEU A 330 -23.27 26.40 7.88
N ARG A 331 -22.45 26.85 6.92
CA ARG A 331 -21.04 27.16 7.14
C ARG A 331 -20.85 28.67 7.26
N LEU A 332 -20.24 29.09 8.36
CA LEU A 332 -19.80 30.47 8.58
C LEU A 332 -18.36 30.61 8.10
N VAL A 333 -18.14 31.51 7.15
CA VAL A 333 -16.84 31.79 6.58
C VAL A 333 -16.41 33.19 7.01
N LEU A 334 -15.30 33.25 7.74
CA LEU A 334 -14.63 34.50 8.12
C LEU A 334 -13.60 34.85 7.05
N ALA A 335 -13.74 36.05 6.48
CA ALA A 335 -12.74 36.69 5.64
C ALA A 335 -11.96 37.70 6.48
N ALA A 336 -10.75 37.36 6.90
CA ALA A 336 -9.86 38.23 7.68
C ALA A 336 -8.57 38.55 6.88
N PRO A 337 -8.03 39.77 6.98
CA PRO A 337 -6.78 40.13 6.32
C PRO A 337 -5.59 39.42 6.99
N GLY A 338 -4.86 38.61 6.21
CA GLY A 338 -3.56 38.04 6.59
C GLY A 338 -2.43 38.62 5.74
N PRO A 339 -1.16 38.38 6.09
CA PRO A 339 0.01 38.98 5.43
C PRO A 339 0.20 38.58 3.95
N GLU A 340 -0.50 37.55 3.45
CA GLU A 340 -0.52 37.15 2.02
C GLU A 340 -1.88 37.38 1.32
N GLY A 341 -2.82 38.09 1.96
CA GLY A 341 -4.17 38.34 1.44
C GLY A 341 -5.28 37.66 2.24
N LEU A 342 -6.52 37.69 1.72
CA LEU A 342 -7.73 37.18 2.38
C LEU A 342 -7.67 35.65 2.58
N SER A 343 -7.45 35.19 3.81
CA SER A 343 -7.47 33.79 4.18
C SER A 343 -8.86 33.36 4.67
N THR A 344 -9.36 32.24 4.14
CA THR A 344 -10.66 31.66 4.51
C THR A 344 -10.49 30.73 5.71
N VAL A 345 -11.08 31.05 6.87
CA VAL A 345 -10.97 30.21 8.06
C VAL A 345 -12.29 29.50 8.36
N ALA A 346 -12.24 28.18 8.54
CA ALA A 346 -13.39 27.36 8.91
C ALA A 346 -13.61 27.43 10.43
N LEU A 347 -14.84 27.76 10.83
CA LEU A 347 -15.28 27.82 12.23
C LEU A 347 -15.96 26.50 12.63
N ARG A 348 -15.70 26.03 13.85
CA ARG A 348 -16.35 24.82 14.41
C ARG A 348 -17.11 25.17 15.68
N TRP A 349 -18.28 24.58 15.86
CA TRP A 349 -19.03 24.66 17.11
C TRP A 349 -18.39 23.77 18.17
N ARG A 350 -18.08 24.33 19.34
CA ARG A 350 -17.60 23.58 20.51
C ARG A 350 -18.64 23.70 21.63
N HIS A 351 -19.07 22.56 22.17
CA HIS A 351 -19.90 22.52 23.36
C HIS A 351 -19.01 22.39 24.59
N HIS A 352 -19.15 23.32 25.54
CA HIS A 352 -18.44 23.27 26.82
C HIS A 352 -19.19 22.35 27.78
N PRO A 353 -18.51 21.45 28.54
CA PRO A 353 -19.18 20.68 29.57
C PRO A 353 -19.61 21.65 30.68
N GLY A 354 -20.91 21.93 30.79
CA GLY A 354 -21.50 22.80 31.82
C GLY A 354 -22.19 24.09 31.34
N GLY A 355 -22.28 24.36 30.02
CA GLY A 355 -22.96 25.55 29.49
C GLY A 355 -24.07 25.25 28.48
N HIS A 356 -25.24 25.87 28.62
CA HIS A 356 -26.42 25.65 27.78
C HIS A 356 -26.36 26.30 26.37
N ARG A 357 -25.22 26.87 25.94
CA ARG A 357 -25.11 27.47 24.60
C ARG A 357 -23.79 27.09 23.90
N PRO A 358 -23.84 26.71 22.61
CA PRO A 358 -22.64 26.40 21.86
C PRO A 358 -21.83 27.67 21.59
N VAL A 359 -20.50 27.56 21.54
CA VAL A 359 -19.58 28.68 21.25
C VAL A 359 -18.84 28.37 19.94
N LEU A 360 -18.64 29.39 19.11
CA LEU A 360 -17.94 29.28 17.84
C LEU A 360 -16.43 29.41 18.08
N VAL A 361 -15.63 28.43 17.65
CA VAL A 361 -14.16 28.41 17.86
C VAL A 361 -13.45 28.27 16.50
N LEU A 362 -12.33 28.97 16.33
CA LEU A 362 -11.44 28.83 15.16
C LEU A 362 -10.75 27.45 15.18
N GLY A 363 -10.56 26.83 14.02
CA GLY A 363 -9.93 25.51 13.96
C GLY A 363 -8.46 25.51 14.43
N ASP A 364 -8.06 24.44 15.11
CA ASP A 364 -6.78 24.23 15.82
C ASP A 364 -5.49 24.55 15.02
N ALA A 365 -5.56 24.62 13.70
CA ALA A 365 -4.43 24.96 12.83
C ALA A 365 -4.04 26.45 12.92
N TRP A 366 -5.00 27.34 13.20
CA TRP A 366 -4.75 28.78 13.31
C TRP A 366 -4.20 29.18 14.68
N GLU A 367 -4.73 28.58 15.76
CA GLU A 367 -4.27 28.82 17.14
C GLU A 367 -2.78 28.52 17.33
N ARG A 368 -2.26 27.46 16.70
CA ARG A 368 -0.83 27.10 16.81
C ARG A 368 0.12 28.07 16.12
N SER A 369 -0.38 28.88 15.19
CA SER A 369 0.49 29.73 14.35
C SER A 369 0.52 31.19 14.80
N TYR A 370 -0.50 31.71 15.51
CA TYR A 370 -0.64 33.17 15.69
C TYR A 370 -1.13 33.67 17.07
N GLY A 371 -1.25 32.82 18.09
CA GLY A 371 -1.47 33.25 19.48
C GLY A 371 -2.91 33.71 19.83
N GLU A 372 -3.23 33.70 21.13
CA GLU A 372 -4.57 33.97 21.67
C GLU A 372 -5.05 35.42 21.42
N LEU A 373 -6.13 35.58 20.65
CA LEU A 373 -6.89 36.82 20.59
C LEU A 373 -7.87 36.88 21.78
N GLN A 374 -7.67 37.84 22.70
CA GLN A 374 -8.63 38.13 23.76
C GLN A 374 -9.90 38.76 23.18
N TRP A 375 -11.04 38.09 23.36
CA TRP A 375 -12.35 38.60 22.97
C TRP A 375 -12.95 39.46 24.09
N ARG A 376 -13.25 40.74 23.83
CA ARG A 376 -14.22 41.51 24.63
C ARG A 376 -15.62 41.24 24.09
N SER A 377 -16.52 40.77 24.96
CA SER A 377 -17.93 40.59 24.62
C SER A 377 -18.58 41.96 24.36
N VAL A 378 -19.00 42.21 23.12
CA VAL A 378 -19.89 43.32 22.80
C VAL A 378 -21.30 42.86 23.13
N GLN A 379 -21.84 43.38 24.24
CA GLN A 379 -23.23 43.15 24.65
C GLN A 379 -24.17 43.80 23.60
N PRO A 380 -25.28 43.16 23.22
CA PRO A 380 -26.30 43.82 22.40
C PRO A 380 -26.89 44.99 23.18
N GLU A 381 -26.97 46.17 22.54
CA GLU A 381 -27.65 47.34 23.11
C GLU A 381 -29.08 46.99 23.50
N ARG A 382 -29.47 47.36 24.72
CA ARG A 382 -30.82 47.11 25.25
C ARG A 382 -31.85 47.88 24.42
N PRO A 383 -33.04 47.32 24.17
CA PRO A 383 -34.14 48.11 23.64
C PRO A 383 -34.55 49.18 24.66
N CYS A 384 -34.82 50.40 24.19
CA CYS A 384 -35.40 51.47 25.02
C CYS A 384 -36.70 50.99 25.68
N PRO A 385 -36.94 51.32 26.95
CA PRO A 385 -38.21 51.04 27.60
C PRO A 385 -39.31 51.91 26.97
N GLY A 386 -40.42 51.29 26.59
CA GLY A 386 -41.59 52.00 26.11
C GLY A 386 -42.31 52.74 27.24
N THR A 387 -42.83 53.93 26.93
CA THR A 387 -43.87 54.61 27.71
C THR A 387 -44.75 55.42 26.75
N GLY A 388 -46.08 55.27 26.88
CA GLY A 388 -47.09 56.18 26.36
C GLY A 388 -47.96 55.58 25.27
#